data_AF-A0A370ECZ7-F1
#
_entry.id   AF-A0A370ECZ7-F1
#
_cell.length_a   1.000
_cell.length_b   1.000
_cell.length_c   1.000
_cell.angle_alpha   90.00
_cell.angle_beta   90.00
_cell.angle_gamma   90.00
#
_symmetry.space_group_name_H-M   'P 1'
#
loop_
_entity.id
_entity.type
_entity.pdbx_description
1 polymer ?
#
loop_
_entity_poly.entity_id
_entity_poly.type
_entity_poly.pdbx_seq_one_letter_code
_entity_poly.pdbx_strand_id
1 'polypeptide(L)'
;MLFYFYFWDMKKLLFATILLSILLTSCGTEKEFIIDRFKDFPEEIDGCACYFSANKEDFIKGEYIYADTYHDHAYISINGKMMQFKLKSYTDAAEGYWVKIYTNDDYEVTVDSEEVLQKNSTWLQKGRIAVKSKGKTIIKETIYGECGC
;
A
#
# COMPACT_ATOMS: atom_id res chain seq x y z
N MET A 1 -51.25 53.62 11.21
CA MET A 1 -50.78 52.78 10.09
C MET A 1 -49.27 52.61 10.20
N LEU A 2 -48.77 51.78 11.14
CA LEU A 2 -47.33 51.76 11.48
C LEU A 2 -46.83 50.47 12.18
N PHE A 3 -47.52 49.33 12.00
CA PHE A 3 -47.18 48.05 12.68
C PHE A 3 -46.87 46.86 11.75
N TYR A 4 -46.88 47.06 10.42
CA TYR A 4 -46.70 45.95 9.45
C TYR A 4 -45.29 45.80 8.86
N PHE A 5 -44.36 46.72 9.14
CA PHE A 5 -43.03 46.72 8.51
C PHE A 5 -41.96 45.88 9.23
N TYR A 6 -42.16 45.50 10.50
CA TYR A 6 -41.11 44.83 11.29
C TYR A 6 -41.09 43.30 11.22
N PHE A 7 -42.11 42.65 10.62
CA PHE A 7 -42.25 41.19 10.71
C PHE A 7 -41.62 40.41 9.54
N TRP A 8 -41.07 41.08 8.53
CA TRP A 8 -40.54 40.42 7.32
C TRP A 8 -39.02 40.18 7.36
N ASP A 9 -38.24 40.98 8.10
CA ASP A 9 -36.77 40.91 8.05
C ASP A 9 -36.15 39.79 8.90
N MET A 10 -36.75 39.44 10.06
CA MET A 10 -36.15 38.42 10.95
C MET A 10 -36.06 37.02 10.33
N LYS A 11 -36.86 36.71 9.29
CA LYS A 11 -36.79 35.40 8.62
C LYS A 11 -35.59 35.26 7.69
N LYS A 12 -34.96 36.36 7.23
CA LYS A 12 -33.75 36.28 6.40
C LYS A 12 -32.50 36.01 7.24
N LEU A 13 -32.45 36.52 8.48
CA LEU A 13 -31.30 36.36 9.36
C LEU A 13 -31.10 34.91 9.85
N LEU A 14 -32.19 34.15 10.05
CA LEU A 14 -32.11 32.75 10.50
C LEU A 14 -31.66 31.76 9.41
N PHE A 15 -31.81 32.08 8.13
CA PHE A 15 -31.33 31.21 7.04
C PHE A 15 -29.85 31.45 6.70
N ALA A 16 -29.31 32.64 6.98
CA ALA A 16 -27.92 32.98 6.72
C ALA A 16 -26.92 32.22 7.63
N THR A 17 -27.33 31.83 8.84
CA THR A 17 -26.46 31.13 9.81
C THR A 17 -26.37 29.63 9.57
N ILE A 18 -27.40 29.01 9.01
CA ILE A 18 -27.44 27.56 8.72
C ILE A 18 -26.57 27.21 7.49
N LEU A 19 -26.37 28.16 6.55
CA LEU A 19 -25.45 27.97 5.42
C LEU A 19 -23.97 28.09 5.78
N LEU A 20 -23.61 28.68 6.92
CA LEU A 20 -22.21 28.88 7.32
C LEU A 20 -21.61 27.63 8.01
N SER A 21 -22.43 26.75 8.57
CA SER A 21 -21.98 25.58 9.35
C SER A 21 -21.73 24.30 8.53
N ILE A 22 -22.07 24.28 7.25
CA ILE A 22 -21.95 23.08 6.38
C ILE A 22 -20.54 22.96 5.75
N LEU A 23 -19.71 24.01 5.81
CA LEU A 23 -18.36 24.03 5.22
C LEU A 23 -17.24 23.51 6.12
N LEU A 24 -17.56 22.94 7.29
CA LEU A 24 -16.65 22.06 8.04
C LEU A 24 -16.71 20.62 7.47
N THR A 25 -16.59 20.50 6.14
CA THR A 25 -16.30 19.22 5.50
C THR A 25 -14.94 18.78 6.01
N SER A 26 -14.91 17.76 6.88
CA SER A 26 -13.70 17.23 7.47
C SER A 26 -12.71 16.83 6.38
N CYS A 27 -11.75 17.71 6.11
CA CYS A 27 -10.59 17.42 5.29
C CYS A 27 -9.68 16.53 6.12
N GLY A 28 -10.05 15.24 6.21
CA GLY A 28 -9.28 14.24 6.93
C GLY A 28 -7.89 14.17 6.31
N THR A 29 -6.88 14.53 7.09
CA THR A 29 -5.48 14.43 6.68
C THR A 29 -5.20 12.97 6.32
N GLU A 30 -4.87 12.70 5.05
CA GLU A 30 -4.43 11.36 4.67
C GLU A 30 -3.19 11.02 5.51
N LYS A 31 -3.27 9.91 6.26
CA LYS A 31 -2.17 9.49 7.12
C LYS A 31 -1.10 8.86 6.26
N GLU A 32 -0.08 9.65 5.95
CA GLU A 32 1.14 9.19 5.32
C GLU A 32 1.76 8.03 6.12
N PHE A 33 2.36 7.10 5.41
CA PHE A 33 3.07 5.96 5.95
C PHE A 33 4.40 5.80 5.21
N ILE A 34 5.28 4.95 5.72
CA ILE A 34 6.51 4.54 5.04
C ILE A 34 6.56 3.02 4.95
N ILE A 35 7.22 2.52 3.91
CA ILE A 35 7.65 1.12 3.82
C ILE A 35 9.05 1.08 4.43
N ASP A 36 9.25 0.27 5.47
CA ASP A 36 10.56 0.16 6.13
C ASP A 36 11.36 -1.02 5.58
N ARG A 37 12.68 -0.90 5.71
CA ARG A 37 13.59 -2.02 5.47
C ARG A 37 13.63 -2.94 6.67
N PHE A 38 13.64 -4.24 6.43
CA PHE A 38 13.89 -5.29 7.41
C PHE A 38 15.03 -6.21 6.96
N LYS A 39 15.62 -6.95 7.89
CA LYS A 39 16.71 -7.90 7.64
C LYS A 39 16.35 -9.34 8.00
N ASP A 40 15.60 -9.48 9.09
CA ASP A 40 15.14 -10.76 9.60
C ASP A 40 13.77 -11.11 8.98
N PHE A 41 13.62 -12.33 8.49
CA PHE A 41 12.35 -12.84 8.00
C PHE A 41 11.49 -13.41 9.15
N PRO A 42 10.15 -13.31 9.06
CA PRO A 42 9.25 -14.08 9.93
C PRO A 42 9.51 -15.59 9.82
N GLU A 43 9.28 -16.34 10.91
CA GLU A 43 9.55 -17.79 10.99
C GLU A 43 8.73 -18.60 9.97
N GLU A 44 7.62 -18.05 9.48
CA GLU A 44 6.77 -18.67 8.46
C GLU A 44 7.36 -18.65 7.05
N ILE A 45 8.46 -17.93 6.82
CA ILE A 45 9.20 -17.92 5.55
C ILE A 45 10.26 -19.02 5.58
N ASP A 46 9.80 -20.27 5.47
CA ASP A 46 10.63 -21.48 5.33
C ASP A 46 10.31 -22.19 4.00
N GLY A 47 11.34 -22.42 3.17
CA GLY A 47 11.21 -23.01 1.83
C GLY A 47 10.96 -21.99 0.71
N CYS A 48 9.97 -22.26 -0.14
CA CYS A 48 9.70 -21.47 -1.35
C CYS A 48 9.30 -20.03 -1.03
N ALA A 49 10.09 -19.07 -1.49
CA ALA A 49 9.89 -17.66 -1.19
C ALA A 49 10.35 -16.73 -2.33
N CYS A 50 9.73 -15.54 -2.41
CA CYS A 50 10.29 -14.38 -3.10
C CYS A 50 10.62 -13.29 -2.07
N TYR A 51 11.79 -12.67 -2.14
CA TYR A 51 12.14 -11.53 -1.28
C TYR A 51 12.85 -10.43 -2.05
N PHE A 52 12.43 -9.18 -1.79
CA PHE A 52 12.81 -8.03 -2.59
C PHE A 52 13.23 -6.83 -1.74
N SER A 53 14.20 -6.09 -2.27
CA SER A 53 14.70 -4.81 -1.77
C SER A 53 14.33 -3.69 -2.74
N ALA A 54 14.37 -2.44 -2.28
CA ALA A 54 14.07 -1.26 -3.11
C ALA A 54 15.00 -1.11 -4.35
N ASN A 55 16.22 -1.67 -4.27
CA ASN A 55 17.27 -1.60 -5.27
C ASN A 55 18.32 -2.71 -5.01
N LYS A 56 19.31 -2.80 -5.91
CA LYS A 56 20.38 -3.81 -5.85
C LYS A 56 21.33 -3.59 -4.68
N GLU A 57 21.61 -2.34 -4.33
CA GLU A 57 22.55 -1.97 -3.28
C GLU A 57 22.01 -2.36 -1.89
N ASP A 58 20.69 -2.23 -1.68
CA ASP A 58 20.01 -2.67 -0.46
C ASP A 58 19.87 -4.20 -0.42
N PHE A 59 19.63 -4.86 -1.56
CA PHE A 59 19.64 -6.32 -1.66
C PHE A 59 20.98 -6.93 -1.24
N ILE A 60 22.10 -6.34 -1.69
CA ILE A 60 23.46 -6.76 -1.29
C ILE A 60 23.71 -6.59 0.22
N LYS A 61 22.99 -5.69 0.91
CA LYS A 61 23.07 -5.49 2.37
C LYS A 61 22.11 -6.38 3.18
N GLY A 62 21.30 -7.20 2.51
CA GLY A 62 20.19 -7.92 3.13
C GLY A 62 19.13 -6.99 3.71
N GLU A 63 18.80 -5.90 3.01
CA GLU A 63 17.78 -4.92 3.41
C GLU A 63 16.56 -5.03 2.50
N TYR A 64 15.54 -5.74 2.97
CA TYR A 64 14.33 -6.09 2.21
C TYR A 64 13.17 -5.16 2.56
N ILE A 65 12.27 -4.96 1.59
CA ILE A 65 10.99 -4.23 1.78
C ILE A 65 9.77 -5.16 1.59
N TYR A 66 9.99 -6.37 1.09
CA TYR A 66 8.96 -7.35 0.81
C TYR A 66 9.52 -8.77 0.92
N ALA A 67 8.72 -9.70 1.45
CA ALA A 67 8.93 -11.12 1.30
C ALA A 67 7.59 -11.86 1.18
N ASP A 68 7.53 -12.99 0.49
CA ASP A 68 6.34 -13.86 0.43
C ASP A 68 6.67 -15.35 0.60
N THR A 69 5.67 -16.13 0.99
CA THR A 69 5.70 -17.61 1.05
C THR A 69 5.32 -18.24 -0.29
N TYR A 70 5.62 -17.55 -1.39
CA TYR A 70 5.31 -17.86 -2.79
C TYR A 70 3.79 -17.89 -3.14
N HIS A 71 2.98 -18.66 -2.39
CA HIS A 71 1.57 -18.98 -2.70
C HIS A 71 0.49 -18.41 -1.76
N ASP A 72 0.80 -17.96 -0.53
CA ASP A 72 -0.26 -17.59 0.45
C ASP A 72 -0.08 -16.20 1.08
N HIS A 73 1.09 -15.92 1.66
CA HIS A 73 1.28 -14.73 2.49
C HIS A 73 2.43 -13.87 2.00
N ALA A 74 2.26 -12.55 2.13
CA ALA A 74 3.34 -11.58 1.98
C ALA A 74 3.53 -10.79 3.28
N TYR A 75 4.75 -10.29 3.47
CA TYR A 75 5.23 -9.60 4.65
C TYR A 75 5.94 -8.31 4.24
N ILE A 76 5.51 -7.19 4.84
CA ILE A 76 6.04 -5.85 4.60
C ILE A 76 6.08 -5.12 5.94
N SER A 77 7.20 -4.45 6.26
CA SER A 77 7.22 -3.51 7.39
C SER A 77 6.61 -2.18 6.96
N ILE A 78 5.59 -1.73 7.71
CA ILE A 78 4.96 -0.42 7.51
C ILE A 78 4.95 0.32 8.84
N ASN A 79 5.56 1.51 8.88
CA ASN A 79 5.72 2.35 10.08
C ASN A 79 6.34 1.60 11.27
N GLY A 80 7.39 0.81 11.03
CA GLY A 80 8.11 0.00 12.01
C GLY A 80 7.40 -1.27 12.47
N LYS A 81 6.26 -1.64 11.86
CA LYS A 81 5.51 -2.85 12.18
C LYS A 81 5.49 -3.80 10.98
N MET A 82 5.99 -5.02 11.19
CA MET A 82 5.79 -6.12 10.24
C MET A 82 4.30 -6.43 10.10
N MET A 83 3.78 -6.38 8.87
CA MET A 83 2.40 -6.67 8.52
C MET A 83 2.33 -7.85 7.58
N GLN A 84 1.44 -8.79 7.88
CA GLN A 84 1.09 -9.91 7.01
C GLN A 84 -0.06 -9.50 6.10
N PHE A 85 -0.03 -10.01 4.86
CA PHE A 85 -1.06 -9.83 3.84
C PHE A 85 -1.39 -11.18 3.21
N LYS A 86 -2.66 -11.40 2.90
CA LYS A 86 -3.12 -12.62 2.22
C LYS A 86 -3.18 -12.41 0.71
N LEU A 87 -2.72 -13.39 -0.07
CA LEU A 87 -2.83 -13.40 -1.52
C LEU A 87 -4.30 -13.34 -1.93
N LYS A 88 -4.64 -12.33 -2.73
CA LYS A 88 -5.98 -12.07 -3.27
C LYS A 88 -6.09 -12.47 -4.73
N SER A 89 -5.02 -12.28 -5.51
CA SER A 89 -4.93 -12.76 -6.89
C SER A 89 -3.47 -12.92 -7.33
N TYR A 90 -3.24 -13.90 -8.19
CA TYR A 90 -2.01 -14.08 -8.95
C TYR A 90 -2.37 -14.10 -10.44
N THR A 91 -1.62 -13.35 -11.24
CA THR A 91 -1.74 -13.30 -12.70
C THR A 91 -0.36 -13.59 -13.29
N ASP A 92 -0.21 -14.74 -13.92
CA ASP A 92 0.86 -15.00 -14.87
C ASP A 92 0.51 -14.28 -16.18
N ALA A 93 1.21 -13.20 -16.50
CA ALA A 93 0.80 -12.25 -17.54
C ALA A 93 1.61 -12.39 -18.83
N ALA A 94 2.86 -12.85 -18.73
CA ALA A 94 3.69 -13.33 -19.83
C ALA A 94 4.81 -14.22 -19.27
N GLU A 95 5.52 -14.94 -20.12
CA GLU A 95 6.69 -15.74 -19.71
C GLU A 95 7.69 -14.87 -18.93
N GLY A 96 7.99 -15.27 -17.69
CA GLY A 96 8.86 -14.53 -16.77
C GLY A 96 8.24 -13.28 -16.13
N TYR A 97 6.99 -12.89 -16.47
CA TYR A 97 6.34 -11.67 -15.94
C TYR A 97 5.00 -11.97 -15.25
N TRP A 98 4.93 -11.67 -13.97
CA TRP A 98 3.76 -11.92 -13.13
C TRP A 98 3.33 -10.72 -12.29
N VAL A 99 2.07 -10.73 -11.87
CA VAL A 99 1.49 -9.76 -10.95
C VAL A 99 0.80 -10.48 -9.81
N LYS A 100 1.18 -10.16 -8.56
CA LYS A 100 0.45 -10.60 -7.35
C LYS A 100 -0.25 -9.41 -6.71
N ILE A 101 -1.45 -9.63 -6.20
CA ILE A 101 -2.16 -8.67 -5.34
C ILE A 101 -2.39 -9.34 -3.99
N TYR A 102 -1.98 -8.68 -2.92
CA TYR A 102 -2.21 -9.08 -1.54
C TYR A 102 -3.05 -8.03 -0.81
N THR A 103 -3.80 -8.45 0.21
CA THR A 103 -4.62 -7.55 1.03
C THR A 103 -4.62 -7.92 2.50
N ASN A 104 -4.79 -6.91 3.35
CA ASN A 104 -5.20 -7.08 4.75
C ASN A 104 -6.29 -6.05 5.10
N ASP A 105 -6.55 -5.84 6.40
CA ASP A 105 -7.59 -4.93 6.87
C ASP A 105 -7.29 -3.44 6.63
N ASP A 106 -6.07 -3.05 6.29
CA ASP A 106 -5.67 -1.63 6.18
C ASP A 106 -5.13 -1.26 4.78
N TYR A 107 -4.50 -2.19 4.06
CA TYR A 107 -3.85 -1.93 2.76
C TYR A 107 -4.12 -3.01 1.70
N GLU A 108 -3.98 -2.60 0.45
CA GLU A 108 -3.82 -3.43 -0.74
C GLU A 108 -2.40 -3.26 -1.28
N VAL A 109 -1.74 -4.36 -1.59
CA VAL A 109 -0.38 -4.42 -2.13
C VAL A 109 -0.44 -5.03 -3.52
N THR A 110 0.09 -4.34 -4.52
CA THR A 110 0.33 -4.91 -5.85
C THR A 110 1.84 -5.06 -6.04
N VAL A 111 2.27 -6.24 -6.47
CA VAL A 111 3.65 -6.52 -6.89
C VAL A 111 3.62 -6.95 -8.34
N ASP A 112 4.29 -6.20 -9.22
CA ASP A 112 4.63 -6.62 -10.57
C ASP A 112 6.11 -6.98 -10.64
N SER A 113 6.43 -8.08 -11.32
CA SER A 113 7.78 -8.64 -11.34
C SER A 113 8.09 -9.32 -12.67
N GLU A 114 9.28 -9.05 -13.20
CA GLU A 114 9.87 -9.56 -14.44
C GLU A 114 11.20 -10.26 -14.11
N GLU A 115 11.36 -11.47 -14.63
CA GLU A 115 12.59 -12.24 -14.55
C GLU A 115 13.72 -11.58 -15.36
N VAL A 116 14.88 -11.42 -14.73
CA VAL A 116 16.07 -10.83 -15.33
C VAL A 116 17.14 -11.88 -15.62
N LEU A 117 17.25 -12.91 -14.76
CA LEU A 117 18.26 -13.95 -14.87
C LEU A 117 17.93 -15.15 -13.97
N GLN A 118 17.80 -16.35 -14.53
CA GLN A 118 17.87 -17.59 -13.76
C GLN A 118 19.31 -17.94 -13.37
N LYS A 119 19.51 -18.39 -12.12
CA LYS A 119 20.78 -18.94 -11.63
C LYS A 119 20.50 -20.12 -10.68
N ASN A 120 20.85 -21.34 -11.10
CA ASN A 120 20.48 -22.56 -10.37
C ASN A 120 18.95 -22.61 -10.15
N SER A 121 18.49 -22.83 -8.92
CA SER A 121 17.08 -22.81 -8.52
C SER A 121 16.59 -21.46 -8.01
N THR A 122 17.33 -20.36 -8.26
CA THR A 122 16.85 -19.00 -7.98
C THR A 122 16.69 -18.18 -9.24
N TRP A 123 15.70 -17.30 -9.24
CA TRP A 123 15.36 -16.41 -10.33
C TRP A 123 15.51 -14.98 -9.86
N LEU A 124 16.45 -14.25 -10.45
CA LEU A 124 16.63 -12.83 -10.21
C LEU A 124 15.49 -12.06 -10.86
N GLN A 125 14.86 -11.18 -10.10
CA GLN A 125 13.61 -10.50 -10.42
C GLN A 125 13.77 -8.98 -10.27
N LYS A 126 13.04 -8.22 -11.11
CA LYS A 126 12.87 -6.77 -11.00
C LYS A 126 11.44 -6.38 -11.30
N GLY A 127 11.01 -5.23 -10.81
CA GLY A 127 9.68 -4.72 -11.10
C GLY A 127 9.30 -3.60 -10.16
N ARG A 128 8.04 -3.57 -9.72
CA ARG A 128 7.54 -2.57 -8.77
C ARG A 128 6.65 -3.17 -7.69
N ILE A 129 6.68 -2.54 -6.53
CA ILE A 129 5.68 -2.70 -5.47
C ILE A 129 4.88 -1.41 -5.33
N ALA A 130 3.57 -1.55 -5.22
CA ALA A 130 2.65 -0.46 -4.92
C ALA A 130 1.83 -0.82 -3.67
N VAL A 131 1.98 -0.06 -2.59
CA VAL A 131 1.21 -0.22 -1.35
C VAL A 131 0.19 0.91 -1.29
N LYS A 132 -1.08 0.57 -1.13
CA LYS A 132 -2.22 1.49 -1.10
C LYS A 132 -2.99 1.33 0.20
N SER A 133 -3.06 2.39 1.01
CA SER A 133 -3.90 2.38 2.21
C SER A 133 -5.39 2.53 1.84
N LYS A 134 -6.29 2.05 2.70
CA LYS A 134 -7.72 2.40 2.62
C LYS A 134 -7.97 3.91 2.71
N GLY A 135 -7.03 4.65 3.30
CA GLY A 135 -6.97 6.11 3.32
C GLY A 135 -6.62 6.78 1.98
N LYS A 136 -6.41 6.00 0.91
CA LYS A 136 -6.06 6.39 -0.49
C LYS A 136 -4.61 6.78 -0.76
N THR A 137 -3.76 6.92 0.25
CA THR A 137 -2.32 7.13 0.07
C THR A 137 -1.69 5.93 -0.65
N ILE A 138 -0.87 6.18 -1.68
CA ILE A 138 -0.19 5.15 -2.49
C ILE A 138 1.31 5.43 -2.50
N ILE A 139 2.10 4.47 -2.03
CA ILE A 139 3.55 4.43 -2.19
C ILE A 139 3.88 3.49 -3.35
N LYS A 140 4.90 3.85 -4.15
CA LYS A 140 5.42 3.01 -5.24
C LYS A 140 6.94 2.97 -5.17
N GLU A 141 7.49 1.78 -5.08
CA GLU A 141 8.94 1.55 -5.11
C GLU A 141 9.30 0.58 -6.23
N THR A 142 10.52 0.69 -6.74
CA THR A 142 11.13 -0.37 -7.54
C THR A 142 11.45 -1.56 -6.65
N ILE A 143 11.42 -2.77 -7.20
CA ILE A 143 11.93 -3.96 -6.52
C ILE A 143 13.10 -4.60 -7.27
N TYR A 144 14.00 -5.18 -6.50
CA TYR A 144 15.09 -6.03 -6.95
C TYR A 144 15.32 -7.14 -5.92
N GLY A 145 15.41 -8.38 -6.36
CA GLY A 145 15.79 -9.51 -5.50
C GLY A 145 15.64 -10.83 -6.24
N GLU A 146 15.37 -11.92 -5.53
CA GLU A 146 15.17 -13.22 -6.16
C GLU A 146 14.04 -14.04 -5.54
N CYS A 147 13.46 -14.92 -6.35
CA CYS A 147 12.56 -16.00 -5.93
C CYS A 147 13.31 -17.33 -5.98
N GLY A 148 12.99 -18.27 -5.09
CA GLY A 148 13.62 -19.59 -5.08
C GLY A 148 12.81 -20.68 -4.39
N CYS A 149 13.11 -21.92 -4.77
CA CYS A 149 12.67 -23.19 -4.19
C CYS A 149 13.82 -24.22 -4.34
#